data_AF-A0A7J3S780-F1
#
_entry.id   AF-A0A7J3S780-F1
#
_cell.length_a   1.000
_cell.length_b   1.000
_cell.length_c   1.000
_cell.angle_alpha   90.00
_cell.angle_beta   90.00
_cell.angle_gamma   90.00
#
_symmetry.space_group_name_H-M   'P 1'
#
loop_
_entity.id
_entity.type
_entity.pdbx_description
1 polymer ?
#
loop_
_entity_poly.entity_id
_entity_poly.type
_entity_poly.pdbx_seq_one_letter_code
_entity_poly.pdbx_strand_id
1 'polypeptide(L)'
;ALSPARFLDATDRKDLAKHIELLREVTDWKVPIIVKFGPGRVYEDVRIAAEARADIIAVDGMEGGTGAAPEVVIEHTGIPTLSALVQAVNSLEDMGLKDEIDLIITGGIRSGADVAKAMAMGADAVYIGTGAMIAMGCRACRMCYTGKCPVGVATQDPELRKRLDVDIAARRVANYIKAMTEETKMLAQLAGHDDIRQFNLDDLRALDTNTAAITGLKLINQ
;
A
#
# COMPACT_ATOMS: atom_id res chain seq x y z
N ALA A 1 -22.09 -3.15 -12.44
CA ALA A 1 -22.72 -2.49 -11.29
C ALA A 1 -21.74 -1.45 -10.74
N LEU A 2 -22.23 -0.31 -10.26
CA LEU A 2 -21.42 0.65 -9.50
C LEU A 2 -21.65 0.37 -8.02
N SER A 3 -20.58 0.18 -7.26
CA SER A 3 -20.68 0.07 -5.80
C SER A 3 -21.06 1.44 -5.20
N PRO A 4 -21.80 1.48 -4.09
CA PRO A 4 -22.00 2.71 -3.32
C PRO A 4 -20.66 3.32 -2.88
N ALA A 5 -20.60 4.65 -2.76
CA ALA A 5 -19.38 5.37 -2.36
C ALA A 5 -19.03 5.24 -0.86
N ARG A 6 -19.87 4.57 -0.08
CA ARG A 6 -19.70 4.31 1.36
C ARG A 6 -20.43 3.03 1.76
N PHE A 7 -20.05 2.46 2.89
CA PHE A 7 -20.88 1.47 3.57
C PHE A 7 -22.20 2.11 4.00
N LEU A 8 -23.33 1.54 3.57
CA LEU A 8 -24.65 2.12 3.82
C LEU A 8 -25.05 2.06 5.30
N ASP A 9 -24.45 1.13 6.02
CA ASP A 9 -24.60 0.83 7.44
C ASP A 9 -23.48 1.43 8.32
N ALA A 10 -22.55 2.21 7.72
CA ALA A 10 -21.62 3.06 8.47
C ALA A 10 -21.95 4.54 8.25
N THR A 11 -22.45 5.18 9.30
CA THR A 11 -22.88 6.59 9.28
C THR A 11 -22.22 7.44 10.36
N ASP A 12 -21.72 6.81 11.43
CA ASP A 12 -20.98 7.42 12.53
C ASP A 12 -19.58 6.81 12.65
N ARG A 13 -18.66 7.54 13.29
CA ARG A 13 -17.28 7.08 13.57
C ARG A 13 -17.26 5.71 14.27
N LYS A 14 -18.24 5.43 15.15
CA LYS A 14 -18.30 4.18 15.92
C LYS A 14 -18.75 2.96 15.11
N ASP A 15 -19.27 3.15 13.90
CA ASP A 15 -19.79 2.03 13.10
C ASP A 15 -18.67 1.13 12.57
N LEU A 16 -17.48 1.69 12.32
CA LEU A 16 -16.31 0.88 11.93
C LEU A 16 -15.97 -0.17 13.00
N ALA A 17 -16.03 0.19 14.28
CA ALA A 17 -15.78 -0.75 15.37
C ALA A 17 -16.81 -1.91 15.40
N LYS A 18 -18.08 -1.62 15.07
CA LYS A 18 -19.12 -2.66 14.97
C LYS A 18 -18.85 -3.60 13.80
N HIS A 19 -18.38 -3.08 12.66
CA HIS A 19 -17.98 -3.89 11.51
C HIS A 19 -16.79 -4.79 11.83
N ILE A 20 -15.77 -4.26 12.50
CA ILE A 20 -14.61 -5.04 12.94
C ILE A 20 -15.04 -6.14 13.91
N GLU A 21 -15.88 -5.82 14.90
CA GLU A 21 -16.39 -6.81 15.85
C GLU A 21 -17.18 -7.93 15.16
N LEU A 22 -18.08 -7.57 14.23
CA LEU A 22 -18.82 -8.55 13.43
C LEU A 22 -17.88 -9.48 12.65
N LEU A 23 -16.84 -8.93 12.01
CA LEU A 23 -15.87 -9.73 11.28
C LEU A 23 -15.07 -10.66 12.22
N ARG A 24 -14.74 -10.19 13.42
CA ARG A 24 -14.06 -11.00 14.44
C ARG A 24 -14.95 -12.14 14.93
N GLU A 25 -16.23 -11.89 15.19
CA GLU A 25 -17.19 -12.94 15.56
C GLU A 25 -17.33 -13.99 14.45
N VAL A 26 -17.51 -13.57 13.20
CA VAL A 26 -17.68 -14.48 12.05
C VAL A 26 -16.43 -15.34 11.79
N THR A 27 -15.26 -14.85 12.20
CA THR A 27 -13.98 -15.52 11.95
C THR A 27 -13.45 -16.26 13.18
N ASP A 28 -14.24 -16.38 14.26
CA ASP A 28 -13.82 -16.90 15.56
C ASP A 28 -12.53 -16.25 16.08
N TRP A 29 -12.27 -14.99 15.75
CA TRP A 29 -11.04 -14.27 16.11
C TRP A 29 -9.75 -14.90 15.57
N LYS A 30 -9.83 -15.72 14.50
CA LYS A 30 -8.67 -16.44 13.94
C LYS A 30 -7.94 -15.70 12.82
N VAL A 31 -8.52 -14.61 12.30
CA VAL A 31 -7.93 -13.84 11.20
C VAL A 31 -7.81 -12.36 11.58
N PRO A 32 -6.70 -11.70 11.24
CA PRO A 32 -6.55 -10.27 11.46
C PRO A 32 -7.46 -9.48 10.53
N ILE A 33 -7.97 -8.35 11.02
CA ILE A 33 -8.81 -7.42 10.28
C ILE A 33 -7.98 -6.23 9.81
N ILE A 34 -7.91 -6.07 8.49
CA ILE A 34 -7.21 -4.97 7.84
C ILE A 34 -8.22 -3.89 7.43
N VAL A 35 -8.01 -2.65 7.89
CA VAL A 35 -8.78 -1.49 7.40
C VAL A 35 -7.94 -0.75 6.37
N LYS A 36 -8.44 -0.68 5.13
CA LYS A 36 -7.76 -0.01 4.03
C LYS A 36 -8.35 1.38 3.74
N PHE A 37 -7.50 2.39 3.71
CA PHE A 37 -7.85 3.75 3.31
C PHE A 37 -7.11 4.20 2.05
N GLY A 38 -7.75 5.12 1.33
CA GLY A 38 -7.09 5.94 0.32
C GLY A 38 -6.41 7.16 0.95
N PRO A 39 -5.68 7.95 0.15
CA PRO A 39 -4.82 9.02 0.63
C PRO A 39 -5.59 10.34 0.79
N GLY A 40 -6.63 10.35 1.61
CA GLY A 40 -7.50 11.50 1.85
C GLY A 40 -7.10 12.29 3.09
N ARG A 41 -7.73 11.95 4.22
CA ARG A 41 -7.46 12.57 5.53
C ARG A 41 -6.66 11.60 6.38
N VAL A 42 -5.52 11.16 5.86
CA VAL A 42 -4.78 9.98 6.34
C VAL A 42 -4.58 9.99 7.86
N TYR A 43 -4.12 11.09 8.44
CA TYR A 43 -3.93 11.18 9.89
C TYR A 43 -5.21 10.87 10.68
N GLU A 44 -6.35 11.44 10.27
CA GLU A 44 -7.65 11.23 10.93
C GLU A 44 -8.25 9.85 10.63
N ASP A 45 -8.10 9.38 9.40
CA ASP A 45 -8.63 8.08 8.96
C ASP A 45 -7.91 6.93 9.72
N VAL A 46 -6.59 7.03 9.86
CA VAL A 46 -5.77 6.09 10.66
C VAL A 46 -6.20 6.13 12.12
N ARG A 47 -6.39 7.32 12.69
CA ARG A 47 -6.87 7.47 14.07
C ARG A 47 -8.23 6.80 14.28
N ILE A 48 -9.16 6.94 13.33
CA ILE A 48 -10.48 6.30 13.41
C ILE A 48 -10.36 4.78 13.40
N ALA A 49 -9.51 4.21 12.55
CA ALA A 49 -9.29 2.75 12.52
C ALA A 49 -8.58 2.23 13.77
N ALA A 50 -7.62 2.99 14.30
CA ALA A 50 -6.96 2.64 15.55
C ALA A 50 -7.94 2.68 16.74
N GLU A 51 -8.78 3.72 16.85
CA GLU A 51 -9.87 3.79 17.83
C GLU A 51 -10.86 2.62 17.69
N ALA A 52 -11.06 2.14 16.46
CA ALA A 52 -11.90 0.98 16.15
C ALA A 52 -11.21 -0.38 16.38
N ARG A 53 -9.94 -0.40 16.82
CA ARG A 53 -9.14 -1.61 17.09
C ARG A 53 -8.90 -2.49 15.86
N ALA A 54 -8.63 -1.88 14.71
CA ALA A 54 -8.09 -2.59 13.56
C ALA A 54 -6.77 -3.29 13.94
N ASP A 55 -6.56 -4.52 13.47
CA ASP A 55 -5.30 -5.24 13.72
C ASP A 55 -4.19 -4.69 12.81
N ILE A 56 -4.56 -4.28 11.59
CA ILE A 56 -3.67 -3.71 10.58
C ILE A 56 -4.36 -2.55 9.90
N ILE A 57 -3.62 -1.47 9.66
CA ILE A 57 -4.08 -0.34 8.85
C ILE A 57 -3.29 -0.30 7.55
N ALA A 58 -3.99 -0.31 6.42
CA ALA A 58 -3.38 -0.21 5.10
C ALA A 58 -3.69 1.14 4.46
N VAL A 59 -2.68 1.90 4.09
CA VAL A 59 -2.84 3.21 3.42
C VAL A 59 -2.34 3.10 1.99
N ASP A 60 -3.14 3.55 1.03
CA ASP A 60 -2.76 3.66 -0.39
C ASP A 60 -2.48 5.12 -0.73
N GLY A 61 -1.36 5.40 -1.39
CA GLY A 61 -1.07 6.70 -1.98
C GLY A 61 -1.78 6.92 -3.32
N MET A 62 -1.69 8.15 -3.84
CA MET A 62 -2.34 8.54 -5.10
C MET A 62 -1.84 7.72 -6.30
N GLU A 63 -0.67 7.11 -6.18
CA GLU A 63 -0.03 6.27 -7.19
C GLU A 63 -0.65 4.85 -7.30
N GLY A 64 -1.75 4.59 -6.60
CA GLY A 64 -2.52 3.36 -6.68
C GLY A 64 -3.07 3.07 -8.08
N GLY A 65 -3.17 1.79 -8.43
CA GLY A 65 -3.73 1.35 -9.71
C GLY A 65 -5.24 1.08 -9.63
N THR A 66 -5.96 1.28 -10.73
CA THR A 66 -7.37 0.89 -10.85
C THR A 66 -7.67 0.25 -12.21
N GLY A 67 -8.61 -0.68 -12.25
CA GLY A 67 -9.13 -1.24 -13.49
C GLY A 67 -10.09 -0.30 -14.22
N ALA A 68 -10.82 0.53 -13.48
CA ALA A 68 -11.77 1.51 -14.00
C ALA A 68 -12.05 2.59 -12.95
N ALA A 69 -11.78 3.85 -13.30
CA ALA A 69 -12.22 5.02 -12.54
C ALA A 69 -12.31 6.22 -13.50
N PRO A 70 -13.09 7.27 -13.16
CA PRO A 70 -13.04 8.53 -13.89
C PRO A 70 -11.62 9.14 -13.85
N GLU A 71 -11.15 9.64 -14.98
CA GLU A 71 -9.81 10.25 -15.11
C GLU A 71 -9.60 11.39 -14.11
N VAL A 72 -10.63 12.22 -13.90
CA VAL A 72 -10.59 13.31 -12.90
C VAL A 72 -10.31 12.79 -11.49
N VAL A 73 -10.76 11.59 -11.14
CA VAL A 73 -10.49 10.99 -9.81
C VAL A 73 -9.05 10.47 -9.75
N ILE A 74 -8.58 9.83 -10.83
CA ILE A 74 -7.20 9.30 -10.90
C ILE A 74 -6.18 10.44 -10.80
N GLU A 75 -6.40 11.54 -11.51
CA GLU A 75 -5.39 12.60 -11.66
C GLU A 75 -5.47 13.71 -10.59
N HIS A 76 -6.60 13.85 -9.89
CA HIS A 76 -6.84 14.99 -8.99
C HIS A 76 -7.30 14.62 -7.58
N THR A 77 -7.17 13.35 -7.17
CA THR A 77 -7.46 12.95 -5.79
C THR A 77 -6.26 12.29 -5.15
N GLY A 78 -6.09 12.55 -3.86
CA GLY A 78 -5.06 11.91 -3.06
C GLY A 78 -3.82 12.74 -2.78
N ILE A 79 -2.93 12.16 -2.00
CA ILE A 79 -1.57 12.64 -1.73
C ILE A 79 -0.53 11.54 -2.03
N PRO A 80 0.74 11.91 -2.29
CA PRO A 80 1.80 10.95 -2.59
C PRO A 80 2.00 9.91 -1.49
N THR A 81 2.33 8.68 -1.90
CA THR A 81 2.47 7.50 -1.00
C THR A 81 3.34 7.75 0.22
N LEU A 82 4.55 8.30 0.04
CA LEU A 82 5.46 8.53 1.18
C LEU A 82 4.98 9.67 2.09
N SER A 83 4.23 10.65 1.55
CA SER A 83 3.61 11.69 2.37
C SER A 83 2.43 11.14 3.20
N ALA A 84 1.65 10.24 2.61
CA ALA A 84 0.59 9.51 3.33
C ALA A 84 1.17 8.65 4.46
N LEU A 85 2.29 7.97 4.21
CA LEU A 85 2.98 7.17 5.22
C LEU A 85 3.36 8.00 6.46
N VAL A 86 3.97 9.17 6.25
CA VAL A 86 4.36 10.07 7.35
C VAL A 86 3.16 10.45 8.21
N GLN A 87 2.03 10.81 7.58
CA GLN A 87 0.81 11.13 8.33
C GLN A 87 0.26 9.93 9.11
N ALA A 88 0.35 8.73 8.55
CA ALA A 88 -0.13 7.52 9.20
C ALA A 88 0.74 7.13 10.41
N VAL A 89 2.06 7.20 10.26
CA VAL A 89 3.02 6.93 11.35
C VAL A 89 2.82 7.92 12.49
N ASN A 90 2.80 9.23 12.19
CA ASN A 90 2.59 10.27 13.21
C ASN A 90 1.25 10.07 13.96
N SER A 91 0.19 9.67 13.26
CA SER A 91 -1.11 9.39 13.89
C SER A 91 -1.03 8.26 14.90
N LEU A 92 -0.36 7.15 14.56
CA LEU A 92 -0.17 6.03 15.48
C LEU A 92 0.79 6.35 16.62
N GLU A 93 1.85 7.12 16.38
CA GLU A 93 2.79 7.58 17.40
C GLU A 93 2.11 8.50 18.41
N ASP A 94 1.33 9.49 17.95
CA ASP A 94 0.59 10.41 18.81
C ASP A 94 -0.47 9.70 19.68
N MET A 95 -0.97 8.56 19.20
CA MET A 95 -1.88 7.69 19.94
C MET A 95 -1.17 6.70 20.87
N GLY A 96 0.16 6.56 20.75
CA GLY A 96 0.93 5.53 21.46
C GLY A 96 0.65 4.10 21.00
N LEU A 97 0.18 3.92 19.75
CA LEU A 97 -0.25 2.62 19.20
C LEU A 97 0.64 2.11 18.06
N LYS A 98 1.74 2.80 17.72
CA LYS A 98 2.63 2.40 16.61
C LYS A 98 3.24 1.00 16.76
N ASP A 99 3.45 0.57 18.00
CA ASP A 99 3.97 -0.77 18.32
C ASP A 99 2.86 -1.84 18.48
N GLU A 100 1.59 -1.43 18.47
CA GLU A 100 0.43 -2.31 18.65
C GLU A 100 -0.32 -2.60 17.35
N ILE A 101 -0.29 -1.68 16.38
CA ILE A 101 -1.02 -1.76 15.11
C ILE A 101 -0.02 -1.75 13.95
N ASP A 102 -0.04 -2.80 13.13
CA ASP A 102 0.79 -2.87 11.93
C ASP A 102 0.29 -1.88 10.87
N LEU A 103 1.23 -1.18 10.24
CA LEU A 103 0.99 -0.23 9.17
C LEU A 103 1.52 -0.76 7.84
N ILE A 104 0.62 -0.96 6.88
CA ILE A 104 0.95 -1.34 5.51
C ILE A 104 0.80 -0.13 4.59
N ILE A 105 1.82 0.15 3.76
CA ILE A 105 1.74 1.22 2.75
C ILE A 105 1.72 0.64 1.33
N THR A 106 0.93 1.25 0.46
CA THR A 106 0.84 0.94 -0.98
C THR A 106 0.71 2.21 -1.80
N GLY A 107 0.89 2.08 -3.11
CA GLY A 107 0.87 3.16 -4.08
C GLY A 107 2.26 3.29 -4.69
N GLY A 108 2.42 2.96 -5.97
CA GLY A 108 3.70 3.16 -6.68
C GLY A 108 4.92 2.35 -6.20
N ILE A 109 4.78 1.44 -5.21
CA ILE A 109 5.87 0.56 -4.74
C ILE A 109 6.25 -0.45 -5.83
N ARG A 110 7.52 -0.41 -6.29
CA ARG A 110 7.96 -1.16 -7.47
C ARG A 110 9.29 -1.89 -7.31
N SER A 111 10.11 -1.53 -6.32
CA SER A 111 11.48 -2.03 -6.14
C SER A 111 11.81 -2.27 -4.67
N GLY A 112 12.91 -2.98 -4.39
CA GLY A 112 13.43 -3.12 -3.02
C GLY A 112 13.89 -1.79 -2.41
N ALA A 113 14.28 -0.82 -3.24
CA ALA A 113 14.55 0.54 -2.78
C ALA A 113 13.28 1.27 -2.29
N ASP A 114 12.13 1.05 -2.92
CA ASP A 114 10.86 1.61 -2.43
C ASP A 114 10.45 0.94 -1.11
N VAL A 115 10.66 -0.38 -0.99
CA VAL A 115 10.45 -1.14 0.25
C VAL A 115 11.31 -0.56 1.38
N ALA A 116 12.62 -0.42 1.15
CA ALA A 116 13.55 0.07 2.16
C ALA A 116 13.18 1.49 2.64
N LYS A 117 12.80 2.39 1.71
CA LYS A 117 12.35 3.74 2.06
C LYS A 117 11.08 3.72 2.91
N ALA A 118 10.08 2.93 2.51
CA ALA A 118 8.84 2.80 3.27
C ALA A 118 9.09 2.25 4.68
N MET A 119 9.89 1.18 4.80
CA MET A 119 10.20 0.59 6.10
C MET A 119 10.99 1.54 7.00
N ALA A 120 12.02 2.21 6.47
CA ALA A 120 12.79 3.22 7.20
C ALA A 120 11.93 4.40 7.70
N MET A 121 10.85 4.70 6.99
CA MET A 121 9.89 5.74 7.35
C MET A 121 8.76 5.25 8.26
N GLY A 122 8.82 4.02 8.77
CA GLY A 122 7.90 3.50 9.78
C GLY A 122 6.78 2.61 9.27
N ALA A 123 6.82 2.13 8.02
CA ALA A 123 5.91 1.07 7.56
C ALA A 123 6.38 -0.30 8.05
N ASP A 124 5.44 -1.16 8.47
CA ASP A 124 5.73 -2.53 8.90
C ASP A 124 5.74 -3.50 7.70
N ALA A 125 4.99 -3.17 6.65
CA ALA A 125 5.08 -3.85 5.36
C ALA A 125 4.67 -2.94 4.19
N VAL A 126 4.93 -3.40 2.97
CA VAL A 126 4.44 -2.77 1.75
C VAL A 126 3.52 -3.71 0.97
N TYR A 127 2.57 -3.14 0.24
CA TYR A 127 1.73 -3.87 -0.70
C TYR A 127 2.05 -3.46 -2.15
N ILE A 128 2.28 -4.47 -3.01
CA ILE A 128 2.53 -4.33 -4.45
C ILE A 128 1.31 -4.74 -5.28
N GLY A 129 0.95 -3.91 -6.25
CA GLY A 129 -0.13 -4.19 -7.22
C GLY A 129 0.38 -4.13 -8.66
N THR A 130 0.51 -2.92 -9.20
CA THR A 130 0.88 -2.69 -10.60
C THR A 130 2.24 -3.33 -10.97
N GLY A 131 3.24 -3.31 -10.09
CA GLY A 131 4.52 -3.98 -10.31
C GLY A 131 4.36 -5.49 -10.57
N ALA A 132 3.57 -6.17 -9.73
CA ALA A 132 3.27 -7.59 -9.91
C ALA A 132 2.45 -7.84 -11.19
N MET A 133 1.51 -6.95 -11.53
CA MET A 133 0.73 -7.03 -12.77
C MET A 133 1.64 -6.89 -14.01
N ILE A 134 2.65 -6.02 -13.97
CA ILE A 134 3.63 -5.91 -15.05
C ILE A 134 4.49 -7.17 -15.13
N ALA A 135 4.96 -7.68 -13.98
CA ALA A 135 5.74 -8.91 -13.92
C ALA A 135 4.98 -10.11 -14.53
N MET A 136 3.68 -10.27 -14.24
CA MET A 136 2.89 -11.35 -14.83
C MET A 136 2.67 -11.20 -16.35
N GLY A 137 2.84 -10.00 -16.91
CA GLY A 137 2.77 -9.74 -18.36
C GLY A 137 1.94 -8.54 -18.80
N CYS A 138 1.39 -7.74 -17.87
CA CYS A 138 0.68 -6.52 -18.21
C CYS A 138 1.57 -5.58 -19.04
N ARG A 139 0.98 -4.97 -20.08
CA ARG A 139 1.66 -4.05 -21.00
C ARG A 139 1.39 -2.58 -20.70
N ALA A 140 0.77 -2.27 -19.55
CA ALA A 140 0.39 -0.91 -19.15
C ALA A 140 -0.38 -0.13 -20.24
N CYS A 141 -1.22 -0.83 -21.02
CA CYS A 141 -2.00 -0.27 -22.12
C CYS A 141 -3.20 0.61 -21.68
N ARG A 142 -3.48 0.67 -20.37
CA ARG A 142 -4.53 1.52 -19.74
C ARG A 142 -5.94 1.36 -20.30
N MET A 143 -6.24 0.22 -20.93
CA MET A 143 -7.57 -0.11 -21.47
C MET A 143 -8.33 -1.13 -20.62
N CYS A 144 -7.95 -1.31 -19.35
CA CYS A 144 -8.48 -2.35 -18.47
C CYS A 144 -10.01 -2.33 -18.38
N TYR A 145 -10.60 -1.14 -18.28
CA TYR A 145 -12.05 -0.90 -18.20
C TYR A 145 -12.84 -1.38 -19.43
N THR A 146 -12.17 -1.59 -20.57
CA THR A 146 -12.81 -2.08 -21.80
C THR A 146 -13.07 -3.58 -21.77
N GLY A 147 -12.42 -4.32 -20.87
CA GLY A 147 -12.43 -5.78 -20.86
C GLY A 147 -11.69 -6.42 -22.03
N LYS A 148 -10.97 -5.65 -22.86
CA LYS A 148 -10.26 -6.13 -24.07
C LYS A 148 -8.74 -6.25 -23.86
N CYS A 149 -8.31 -6.65 -22.67
CA CYS A 149 -6.88 -6.77 -22.35
C CYS A 149 -6.16 -7.69 -23.36
N PRO A 150 -5.14 -7.21 -24.08
CA PRO A 150 -4.53 -7.97 -25.18
C PRO A 150 -3.73 -9.18 -24.70
N VAL A 151 -3.35 -9.20 -23.41
CA VAL A 151 -2.51 -10.22 -22.76
C VAL A 151 -3.27 -11.07 -21.74
N GLY A 152 -4.61 -10.97 -21.69
CA GLY A 152 -5.43 -11.86 -20.85
C GLY A 152 -5.44 -11.55 -19.35
N VAL A 153 -4.86 -10.43 -18.91
CA VAL A 153 -4.77 -10.05 -17.49
C VAL A 153 -6.07 -9.43 -16.96
N ALA A 154 -6.55 -8.35 -17.58
CA ALA A 154 -7.74 -7.61 -17.14
C ALA A 154 -8.90 -7.81 -18.11
N THR A 155 -9.42 -9.03 -18.19
CA THR A 155 -10.52 -9.41 -19.10
C THR A 155 -11.30 -10.60 -18.57
N GLN A 156 -12.60 -10.65 -18.88
CA GLN A 156 -13.47 -11.81 -18.62
C GLN A 156 -13.75 -12.64 -19.89
N ASP A 157 -13.34 -12.14 -21.06
CA ASP A 157 -13.50 -12.84 -22.34
C ASP A 157 -12.67 -14.15 -22.31
N PRO A 158 -13.30 -15.33 -22.49
CA PRO A 158 -12.59 -16.62 -22.48
C PRO A 158 -11.45 -16.71 -23.49
N GLU A 159 -11.58 -16.13 -24.68
CA GLU A 159 -10.54 -16.19 -25.72
C GLU A 159 -9.36 -15.27 -25.40
N LEU A 160 -9.62 -14.12 -24.76
CA LEU A 160 -8.55 -13.24 -24.30
C LEU A 160 -7.84 -13.82 -23.07
N ARG A 161 -8.57 -14.44 -22.13
CA ARG A 161 -7.98 -15.07 -20.93
C ARG A 161 -6.99 -16.17 -21.26
N LYS A 162 -7.23 -16.96 -22.32
CA LYS A 162 -6.30 -18.00 -22.82
C LYS A 162 -4.92 -17.46 -23.19
N ARG A 163 -4.78 -16.15 -23.41
CA ARG A 163 -3.49 -15.51 -23.74
C ARG A 163 -2.55 -15.38 -22.56
N LEU A 164 -3.05 -15.51 -21.33
CA LEU A 164 -2.24 -15.51 -20.12
C LEU A 164 -1.82 -16.95 -19.78
N ASP A 165 -0.55 -17.27 -19.97
CA ASP A 165 0.05 -18.50 -19.44
C ASP A 165 0.28 -18.33 -17.94
N VAL A 166 -0.51 -19.04 -17.13
CA VAL A 166 -0.52 -18.91 -15.66
C VAL A 166 0.79 -19.40 -15.04
N ASP A 167 1.40 -20.46 -15.55
CA ASP A 167 2.63 -21.03 -15.00
C ASP A 167 3.84 -20.13 -15.30
N ILE A 168 3.88 -19.51 -16.49
CA ILE A 168 4.88 -18.48 -16.80
C ILE A 168 4.64 -17.23 -15.95
N ALA A 169 3.39 -16.77 -15.84
CA ALA A 169 3.03 -15.58 -15.07
C ALA A 169 3.42 -15.74 -13.59
N ALA A 170 3.07 -16.87 -12.96
CA ALA A 170 3.41 -17.16 -11.57
C ALA A 170 4.93 -17.16 -11.34
N ARG A 171 5.70 -17.82 -12.22
CA ARG A 171 7.17 -17.81 -12.13
C ARG A 171 7.75 -16.41 -12.26
N ARG A 172 7.21 -15.56 -13.14
CA ARG A 172 7.65 -14.18 -13.30
C ARG A 172 7.35 -13.33 -12.07
N VAL A 173 6.16 -13.46 -11.49
CA VAL A 173 5.80 -12.76 -10.25
C VAL A 173 6.69 -13.22 -9.10
N ALA A 174 6.94 -14.52 -8.97
CA ALA A 174 7.85 -15.04 -7.95
C ALA A 174 9.28 -14.50 -8.11
N ASN A 175 9.80 -14.42 -9.34
CA ASN A 175 11.10 -13.83 -9.62
C ASN A 175 11.13 -12.32 -9.30
N TYR A 176 10.06 -11.60 -9.58
CA TYR A 176 9.93 -10.18 -9.26
C TYR A 176 9.96 -9.94 -7.75
N ILE A 177 9.17 -10.70 -6.98
CA ILE A 177 9.18 -10.63 -5.51
C ILE A 177 10.57 -10.97 -4.99
N LYS A 178 11.19 -12.05 -5.48
CA LYS A 178 12.56 -12.42 -5.10
C LYS A 178 13.58 -11.30 -5.37
N ALA A 179 13.49 -10.65 -6.52
CA ALA A 179 14.37 -9.53 -6.86
C ALA A 179 14.19 -8.36 -5.90
N MET A 180 12.94 -7.96 -5.61
CA MET A 180 12.66 -6.94 -4.61
C MET A 180 13.22 -7.31 -3.23
N THR A 181 13.04 -8.56 -2.80
CA THR A 181 13.57 -9.05 -1.52
C THR A 181 15.10 -8.97 -1.46
N GLU A 182 15.81 -9.40 -2.50
CA GLU A 182 17.28 -9.31 -2.53
C GLU A 182 17.76 -7.86 -2.58
N GLU A 183 17.08 -6.98 -3.31
CA GLU A 183 17.38 -5.53 -3.32
C GLU A 183 17.20 -4.91 -1.93
N THR A 184 16.07 -5.18 -1.24
CA THR A 184 15.84 -4.69 0.13
C THR A 184 16.90 -5.20 1.09
N LYS A 185 17.25 -6.49 0.99
CA LYS A 185 18.29 -7.11 1.82
C LYS A 185 19.67 -6.45 1.58
N MET A 186 20.04 -6.18 0.34
CA MET A 186 21.31 -5.48 0.05
C MET A 186 21.33 -4.10 0.68
N LEU A 187 20.21 -3.37 0.66
CA LEU A 187 20.11 -2.06 1.30
C LEU A 187 20.19 -2.14 2.83
N ALA A 188 19.59 -3.17 3.44
CA ALA A 188 19.70 -3.39 4.89
C ALA A 188 21.16 -3.66 5.29
N GLN A 189 21.86 -4.50 4.53
CA GLN A 189 23.28 -4.78 4.73
C GLN A 189 24.16 -3.53 4.60
N LEU A 190 23.87 -2.66 3.63
CA LEU A 190 24.58 -1.39 3.44
C LEU A 190 24.33 -0.40 4.58
N ALA A 191 23.14 -0.43 5.17
CA ALA A 191 22.79 0.35 6.36
C ALA A 191 23.36 -0.24 7.67
N GLY A 192 23.99 -1.42 7.61
CA GLY A 192 24.57 -2.09 8.78
C GLY A 192 23.57 -2.94 9.58
N HIS A 193 22.40 -3.23 9.01
CA HIS A 193 21.33 -4.01 9.62
C HIS A 193 21.39 -5.48 9.22
N ASP A 194 21.03 -6.38 10.14
CA ASP A 194 20.89 -7.82 9.87
C ASP A 194 19.44 -8.24 9.59
N ASP A 195 18.48 -7.33 9.84
CA ASP A 195 17.06 -7.50 9.59
C ASP A 195 16.46 -6.25 8.95
N ILE A 196 15.59 -6.42 7.95
CA ILE A 196 14.92 -5.31 7.26
C ILE A 196 14.02 -4.48 8.20
N ARG A 197 13.60 -5.04 9.34
CA ARG A 197 12.82 -4.35 10.37
C ARG A 197 13.64 -3.36 11.19
N GLN A 198 14.97 -3.33 11.03
CA GLN A 198 15.86 -2.38 11.71
C GLN A 198 16.05 -1.08 10.92
N PHE A 199 15.52 -1.00 9.69
CA PHE A 199 15.50 0.25 8.95
C PHE A 199 14.87 1.37 9.79
N ASN A 200 15.48 2.54 9.75
CA ASN A 200 15.05 3.69 10.51
C ASN A 200 15.37 5.00 9.76
N LEU A 201 14.92 6.13 10.30
CA LEU A 201 15.06 7.43 9.65
C LEU A 201 16.52 7.86 9.42
N ASP A 202 17.49 7.35 10.18
CA ASP A 202 18.90 7.69 9.98
C ASP A 202 19.50 7.03 8.72
N ASP A 203 18.86 6.01 8.17
CA ASP A 203 19.25 5.34 6.91
C ASP A 203 18.91 6.17 5.67
N LEU A 204 18.14 7.25 5.83
CA LEU A 204 17.66 8.10 4.76
C LEU A 204 18.12 9.55 4.95
N ARG A 205 18.32 10.24 3.82
CA ARG A 205 18.49 11.69 3.78
C ARG A 205 17.64 12.30 2.67
N ALA A 206 17.00 13.42 2.96
CA ALA A 206 16.30 14.21 1.97
C ALA A 206 17.31 14.96 1.10
N LEU A 207 17.15 14.89 -0.22
CA LEU A 207 18.04 15.57 -1.17
C LEU A 207 17.71 17.05 -1.33
N ASP A 208 16.50 17.45 -0.97
CA ASP A 208 15.98 18.80 -1.11
C ASP A 208 15.09 19.19 0.08
N THR A 209 14.87 20.49 0.23
CA THR A 209 14.14 21.06 1.38
C THR A 209 12.67 20.69 1.40
N ASN A 210 12.04 20.46 0.24
CA ASN A 210 10.63 20.10 0.19
C ASN A 210 10.44 18.65 0.66
N THR A 211 11.31 17.74 0.19
CA THR A 211 11.34 16.36 0.68
C THR A 211 11.57 16.31 2.18
N ALA A 212 12.54 17.08 2.69
CA ALA A 212 12.81 17.17 4.14
C ALA A 212 11.57 17.66 4.92
N ALA A 213 10.94 18.74 4.46
CA ALA A 213 9.77 19.33 5.11
C ALA A 213 8.55 18.40 5.10
N ILE A 214 8.34 17.63 4.02
CA ILE A 214 7.20 16.71 3.89
C ILE A 214 7.41 15.44 4.72
N THR A 215 8.65 14.93 4.75
CA THR A 215 8.95 13.61 5.34
C THR A 215 9.48 13.66 6.76
N GLY A 216 9.96 14.82 7.21
CA GLY A 216 10.69 14.95 8.48
C GLY A 216 12.13 14.42 8.42
N LEU A 217 12.60 13.92 7.27
CA LEU A 217 13.96 13.43 7.11
C LEU A 217 14.99 14.57 7.19
N LYS A 218 16.16 14.26 7.75
CA LYS A 218 17.33 15.16 7.75
C LYS A 218 17.76 15.47 6.32
N LEU A 219 18.07 16.74 6.04
CA LEU A 219 18.59 17.17 4.75
C LEU A 219 20.02 16.62 4.55
N ILE A 220 20.46 16.37 3.30
CA ILE A 220 21.80 15.81 3.01
C ILE A 220 23.00 16.58 3.60
N ASN A 221 22.83 17.83 3.97
CA ASN A 221 23.87 18.67 4.58
C ASN A 221 23.75 18.76 6.12
N GLN A 222 22.89 17.94 6.73
CA GLN A 222 22.64 17.85 8.17
C GLN A 222 23.04 16.49 8.74
#